data_AF-A0A7Y2YC09-F1
#
_entry.id   AF-A0A7Y2YC09-F1
#
_cell.length_a   1.000
_cell.length_b   1.000
_cell.length_c   1.000
_cell.angle_alpha   90.00
_cell.angle_beta   90.00
_cell.angle_gamma   90.00
#
_symmetry.space_group_name_H-M   'P 1'
#
loop_
_entity.id
_entity.type
_entity.pdbx_description
1 polymer ?
#
loop_
_entity_poly.entity_id
_entity_poly.type
_entity_poly.pdbx_seq_one_letter_code
_entity_poly.pdbx_strand_id
1 'polypeptide(L)'
;MLENTTYTLNFGQSIVDNNEGNPNSFLTYVFSTGSYIDSLTVTGEVRDAFNRKADQFISVMLYELDTAYTDSTIYKHPPYYLTNTLDSATTFQLQNLKAGKYLIRAIGDEGKNNLFDPKTDKIGFLQDTLELPTDTSYVLTLFKEIPAYSAVIPSLASANKIIFGFSGSPDKVKISSLSAIPDTVRTLVTREPDKDSLNYWFTPFERDSLVFEVLQEELDIRDTFTVKTRALEPDSLVITPSHRGGINFEDRYGLSVNTPIMAIDTALFAMMDQDSLPIPMEIKLDSLNNRVNIGFTKEANARYLINLFPGAITDFFEATHDTLNLRLTTGSYADYGNLRLNLAGEVKYPLIVQLTNEKGMTSREIYATEPRVFEFNTIEPASYLIRLIFDTNQNGKWDTGDYLKKLQPEEVLYYGKVLEVRANWELEETFTVQY
;
A
#
# COMPACT_ATOMS: atom_id res chain seq x y z
N MET A 1 16.37 6.64 -39.25
CA MET A 1 15.00 6.19 -39.53
C MET A 1 15.12 4.84 -40.22
N LEU A 2 14.27 3.89 -39.85
CA LEU A 2 14.15 2.57 -40.45
C LEU A 2 13.46 2.69 -41.81
N GLU A 3 13.76 1.77 -42.73
CA GLU A 3 13.08 1.71 -44.03
C GLU A 3 11.63 1.23 -43.87
N ASN A 4 10.74 1.65 -44.78
CA ASN A 4 9.32 1.26 -44.82
C ASN A 4 8.58 1.36 -43.47
N THR A 5 8.81 2.45 -42.74
CA THR A 5 8.29 2.66 -41.38
C THR A 5 7.52 3.97 -41.29
N THR A 6 6.36 3.93 -40.67
CA THR A 6 5.56 5.11 -40.34
C THR A 6 6.07 5.75 -39.04
N TYR A 7 6.37 7.04 -39.09
CA TYR A 7 6.80 7.86 -37.96
C TYR A 7 5.71 8.85 -37.60
N THR A 8 5.40 8.93 -36.31
CA THR A 8 4.47 9.91 -35.74
C THR A 8 5.24 10.80 -34.77
N LEU A 9 5.31 12.09 -35.06
CA LEU A 9 5.92 13.11 -34.20
C LEU A 9 4.83 13.92 -33.52
N ASN A 10 4.76 13.85 -32.19
CA ASN A 10 3.84 14.66 -31.39
C ASN A 10 4.60 15.85 -30.78
N PHE A 11 4.14 17.07 -31.08
CA PHE A 11 4.78 18.30 -30.64
C PHE A 11 4.21 18.86 -29.32
N GLY A 12 3.29 18.13 -28.67
CA GLY A 12 2.72 18.50 -27.37
C GLY A 12 2.15 19.92 -27.39
N GLN A 13 2.69 20.78 -26.54
CA GLN A 13 2.37 22.22 -26.44
C GLN A 13 3.51 23.12 -26.96
N SER A 14 4.52 22.54 -27.62
CA SER A 14 5.74 23.26 -28.02
C SER A 14 5.53 24.18 -29.23
N ILE A 15 4.36 24.11 -29.88
CA ILE A 15 4.00 24.98 -31.00
C ILE A 15 2.90 25.91 -30.52
N VAL A 16 3.19 27.21 -30.53
CA VAL A 16 2.26 28.28 -30.17
C VAL A 16 1.83 29.03 -31.42
N ASP A 17 0.57 29.45 -31.45
CA ASP A 17 0.10 30.36 -32.48
C ASP A 17 0.90 31.67 -32.44
N ASN A 18 1.33 32.14 -33.61
CA ASN A 18 2.20 33.31 -33.72
C ASN A 18 1.48 34.64 -33.43
N ASN A 19 0.14 34.66 -33.46
CA ASN A 19 -0.67 35.86 -33.22
C ASN A 19 -1.20 35.93 -31.78
N GLU A 20 -1.63 34.80 -31.22
CA GLU A 20 -2.34 34.76 -29.92
C GLU A 20 -1.55 34.08 -28.80
N GLY A 21 -0.40 33.44 -29.09
CA GLY A 21 0.43 32.74 -28.11
C GLY A 21 -0.21 31.50 -27.49
N ASN A 22 -1.39 31.11 -27.98
CA ASN A 22 -2.10 29.91 -27.54
C ASN A 22 -1.33 28.64 -27.99
N PRO A 23 -0.99 27.71 -27.09
CA PRO A 23 -0.38 26.44 -27.47
C PRO A 23 -1.34 25.61 -28.33
N ASN A 24 -0.89 25.20 -29.51
CA ASN A 24 -1.55 24.16 -30.29
C ASN A 24 -1.23 22.80 -29.67
N SER A 25 -1.90 22.56 -28.55
CA SER A 25 -1.95 21.25 -27.90
C SER A 25 -2.43 20.27 -28.96
N PHE A 26 -1.67 19.21 -29.25
CA PHE A 26 -2.02 18.09 -30.15
C PHE A 26 -1.54 18.16 -31.62
N LEU A 27 -0.67 19.09 -32.03
CA LEU A 27 -0.09 18.99 -33.37
C LEU A 27 0.75 17.70 -33.50
N THR A 28 0.30 16.83 -34.40
CA THR A 28 0.94 15.56 -34.71
C THR A 28 1.29 15.52 -36.19
N TYR A 29 2.54 15.22 -36.52
CA TYR A 29 3.01 15.07 -37.90
C TYR A 29 3.34 13.61 -38.18
N VAL A 30 2.70 13.04 -39.21
CA VAL A 30 2.82 11.63 -39.59
C VAL A 30 3.44 11.55 -40.98
N PHE A 31 4.47 10.73 -41.14
CA PHE A 31 5.11 10.49 -42.42
C PHE A 31 5.65 9.05 -42.50
N SER A 32 5.94 8.57 -43.69
CA SER A 32 6.47 7.21 -43.92
C SER A 32 7.76 7.25 -44.73
N THR A 33 8.68 6.34 -44.41
CA THR A 33 9.87 6.06 -45.25
C THR A 33 9.58 5.02 -46.34
N GLY A 34 8.34 4.53 -46.43
CA GLY A 34 7.86 3.60 -47.47
C GLY A 34 6.85 4.22 -48.44
N SER A 35 6.11 3.37 -49.16
CA SER A 35 5.13 3.78 -50.17
C SER A 35 3.74 4.13 -49.60
N TYR A 36 3.49 3.85 -48.33
CA TYR A 36 2.21 4.10 -47.66
C TYR A 36 2.42 4.44 -46.18
N ILE A 37 1.39 5.03 -45.57
CA ILE A 37 1.30 5.29 -44.13
C ILE A 37 0.49 4.16 -43.51
N ASP A 38 1.04 3.53 -42.49
CA ASP A 38 0.34 2.53 -41.67
C ASP A 38 -0.90 3.16 -41.03
N SER A 39 -2.01 2.42 -40.96
CA SER A 39 -3.32 3.00 -40.59
C SER A 39 -4.07 2.24 -39.50
N LEU A 40 -3.52 1.12 -38.98
CA LEU A 40 -4.22 0.34 -37.97
C LEU A 40 -4.23 1.07 -36.63
N THR A 41 -5.21 0.74 -35.81
CA THR A 41 -5.43 1.36 -34.51
C THR A 41 -5.63 0.33 -33.42
N VAL A 42 -5.24 0.67 -32.19
CA VAL A 42 -5.63 -0.05 -30.97
C VAL A 42 -6.26 0.95 -30.02
N THR A 43 -7.43 0.61 -29.49
CA THR A 43 -8.14 1.40 -28.48
C THR A 43 -8.35 0.56 -27.23
N GLY A 44 -8.56 1.26 -26.12
CA GLY A 44 -8.85 0.61 -24.86
C GLY A 44 -8.99 1.59 -23.73
N GLU A 45 -9.04 1.05 -22.52
CA GLU A 45 -9.05 1.81 -21.29
C GLU A 45 -8.07 1.25 -20.26
N VAL A 46 -7.64 2.12 -19.35
CA VAL A 46 -6.83 1.79 -18.18
C VAL A 46 -7.69 1.87 -16.93
N ARG A 47 -7.51 0.89 -16.04
CA ARG A 47 -8.14 0.85 -14.72
C ARG A 47 -7.06 0.67 -13.65
N ASP A 48 -7.35 1.01 -12.41
CA ASP A 48 -6.49 0.65 -11.27
C ASP A 48 -7.04 -0.65 -10.65
N ALA A 49 -6.14 -1.56 -10.30
CA ALA A 49 -6.48 -2.85 -9.72
C ALA A 49 -7.10 -2.76 -8.33
N PHE A 50 -6.83 -1.69 -7.58
CA PHE A 50 -7.20 -1.56 -6.18
C PHE A 50 -7.98 -0.28 -5.86
N ASN A 51 -7.63 0.83 -6.51
CA ASN A 51 -8.27 2.12 -6.34
C ASN A 51 -9.45 2.28 -7.28
N ARG A 52 -10.48 3.01 -6.84
CA ARG A 52 -11.67 3.28 -7.65
C ARG A 52 -11.36 4.05 -8.94
N LYS A 53 -10.31 4.88 -8.94
CA LYS A 53 -9.90 5.70 -10.08
C LYS A 53 -8.47 5.35 -10.47
N ALA A 54 -8.23 5.26 -11.77
CA ALA A 54 -6.88 5.13 -12.32
C ALA A 54 -6.08 6.42 -12.12
N ASP A 55 -4.75 6.27 -12.07
CA ASP A 55 -3.86 7.42 -12.09
C ASP A 55 -3.97 8.14 -13.45
N GLN A 56 -3.56 9.40 -13.46
CA GLN A 56 -3.57 10.24 -14.67
C GLN A 56 -2.28 10.03 -15.46
N PHE A 57 -2.31 10.36 -16.75
CA PHE A 57 -1.12 10.35 -17.61
C PHE A 57 -0.42 8.97 -17.68
N ILE A 58 -1.22 7.91 -17.86
CA ILE A 58 -0.72 6.54 -18.06
C ILE A 58 -0.14 6.37 -19.46
N SER A 59 1.15 6.07 -19.52
CA SER A 59 1.85 5.74 -20.75
C SER A 59 1.45 4.34 -21.24
N VAL A 60 0.86 4.26 -22.43
CA VAL A 60 0.48 2.99 -23.08
C VAL A 60 1.42 2.69 -24.24
N MET A 61 2.07 1.55 -24.15
CA MET A 61 3.23 1.12 -24.91
C MET A 61 2.91 -0.14 -25.69
N LEU A 62 3.33 -0.17 -26.95
CA LEU A 62 3.18 -1.35 -27.79
C LEU A 62 4.56 -1.82 -28.28
N TYR A 63 4.96 -3.01 -27.84
CA TYR A 63 6.23 -3.66 -28.20
C TYR A 63 5.97 -4.69 -29.29
N GLU A 64 6.70 -4.61 -30.40
CA GLU A 64 6.62 -5.62 -31.46
C GLU A 64 7.27 -6.93 -30.99
N LEU A 65 6.59 -8.05 -31.22
CA LEU A 65 7.11 -9.39 -30.92
C LEU A 65 7.96 -9.89 -32.09
N ASP A 66 9.18 -9.39 -32.17
CA ASP A 66 10.20 -9.86 -33.11
C ASP A 66 11.28 -10.72 -32.43
N THR A 67 12.33 -11.08 -33.16
CA THR A 67 13.45 -11.87 -32.63
C THR A 67 14.33 -11.12 -31.62
N ALA A 68 14.20 -9.79 -31.52
CA ALA A 68 14.95 -8.96 -30.58
C ALA A 68 14.20 -8.76 -29.25
N TYR A 69 12.90 -9.04 -29.21
CA TYR A 69 12.11 -8.93 -27.99
C TYR A 69 12.60 -9.90 -26.90
N THR A 70 12.73 -9.38 -25.69
CA THR A 70 12.98 -10.15 -24.47
C THR A 70 12.09 -9.63 -23.35
N ASP A 71 11.83 -10.43 -22.31
CA ASP A 71 11.05 -9.97 -21.15
C ASP A 71 11.71 -8.76 -20.45
N SER A 72 13.02 -8.57 -20.65
CA SER A 72 13.78 -7.43 -20.14
C SER A 72 13.59 -6.13 -20.94
N THR A 73 12.96 -6.15 -22.11
CA THR A 73 12.88 -5.01 -23.03
C THR A 73 12.22 -3.79 -22.37
N ILE A 74 11.14 -3.99 -21.60
CA ILE A 74 10.38 -2.92 -20.92
C ILE A 74 11.21 -2.11 -19.92
N TYR A 75 12.28 -2.70 -19.37
CA TYR A 75 13.16 -2.05 -18.40
C TYR A 75 14.33 -1.30 -19.05
N LYS A 76 14.60 -1.55 -20.34
CA LYS A 76 15.86 -1.13 -21.00
C LYS A 76 15.63 -0.21 -22.19
N HIS A 77 14.54 -0.39 -22.91
CA HIS A 77 14.30 0.30 -24.17
C HIS A 77 12.85 0.78 -24.25
N PRO A 78 12.61 2.07 -24.56
CA PRO A 78 11.26 2.55 -24.81
C PRO A 78 10.70 1.91 -26.09
N PRO A 79 9.36 1.75 -26.20
CA PRO A 79 8.73 1.17 -27.38
C PRO A 79 8.78 2.12 -28.58
N TYR A 80 8.58 1.58 -29.79
CA TYR A 80 8.39 2.40 -31.00
C TYR A 80 7.00 3.05 -31.07
N TYR A 81 6.00 2.42 -30.46
CA TYR A 81 4.63 2.90 -30.41
C TYR A 81 4.26 3.23 -28.97
N LEU A 82 3.93 4.49 -28.71
CA LEU A 82 3.60 5.02 -27.40
C LEU A 82 2.46 6.03 -27.54
N THR A 83 1.53 5.99 -26.60
CA THR A 83 0.55 7.05 -26.35
C THR A 83 0.44 7.27 -24.85
N ASN A 84 -0.34 8.26 -24.44
CA ASN A 84 -0.61 8.50 -23.03
C ASN A 84 -2.10 8.81 -22.85
N THR A 85 -2.70 8.33 -21.75
CA THR A 85 -4.03 8.78 -21.35
C THR A 85 -3.97 10.27 -20.98
N LEU A 86 -4.90 11.08 -21.48
CA LEU A 86 -4.97 12.50 -21.11
C LEU A 86 -5.34 12.68 -19.63
N ASP A 87 -5.24 13.90 -19.12
CA ASP A 87 -5.40 14.24 -17.70
C ASP A 87 -6.64 13.64 -17.00
N SER A 88 -7.75 13.54 -17.72
CA SER A 88 -9.06 13.11 -17.23
C SER A 88 -9.59 11.89 -17.99
N ALA A 89 -8.83 11.39 -18.96
CA ALA A 89 -9.21 10.25 -19.77
C ALA A 89 -8.67 8.96 -19.13
N THR A 90 -9.52 7.94 -19.04
CA THR A 90 -9.09 6.55 -18.80
C THR A 90 -8.90 5.79 -20.10
N THR A 91 -9.25 6.38 -21.24
CA THR A 91 -9.14 5.73 -22.55
C THR A 91 -7.84 6.09 -23.24
N PHE A 92 -7.29 5.14 -23.99
CA PHE A 92 -6.13 5.35 -24.86
C PHE A 92 -6.46 5.00 -26.31
N GLN A 93 -5.71 5.60 -27.22
CA GLN A 93 -5.73 5.26 -28.62
C GLN A 93 -4.31 5.32 -29.20
N LEU A 94 -3.87 4.20 -29.74
CA LEU A 94 -2.68 4.09 -30.59
C LEU A 94 -3.14 4.09 -32.05
N GLN A 95 -2.46 4.86 -32.89
CA GLN A 95 -2.78 5.01 -34.30
C GLN A 95 -1.53 4.81 -35.16
N ASN A 96 -1.75 4.68 -36.46
CA ASN A 96 -0.69 4.51 -37.47
C ASN A 96 0.17 3.25 -37.23
N LEU A 97 -0.49 2.17 -36.86
CA LEU A 97 0.15 0.91 -36.51
C LEU A 97 0.24 -0.01 -37.73
N LYS A 98 1.35 -0.74 -37.79
CA LYS A 98 1.58 -1.79 -38.78
C LYS A 98 0.89 -3.08 -38.36
N ALA A 99 0.52 -3.93 -39.33
CA ALA A 99 0.04 -5.28 -39.04
C ALA A 99 1.16 -6.13 -38.44
N GLY A 100 0.84 -6.92 -37.41
CA GLY A 100 1.86 -7.67 -36.67
C GLY A 100 1.36 -8.20 -35.33
N LYS A 101 2.29 -8.79 -34.58
CA LYS A 101 2.07 -9.30 -33.23
C LYS A 101 2.80 -8.42 -32.23
N TYR A 102 2.11 -8.08 -31.15
CA TYR A 102 2.55 -7.08 -30.20
C TYR A 102 2.24 -7.48 -28.76
N LEU A 103 3.00 -6.90 -27.84
CA LEU A 103 2.68 -6.87 -26.43
C LEU A 103 2.33 -5.44 -26.04
N ILE A 104 1.13 -5.27 -25.49
CA ILE A 104 0.67 -3.98 -24.98
C ILE A 104 0.92 -3.90 -23.46
N ARG A 105 1.46 -2.77 -23.02
CA ARG A 105 1.79 -2.47 -21.63
C ARG A 105 1.31 -1.07 -21.30
N ALA A 106 0.85 -0.85 -20.09
CA ALA A 106 0.54 0.46 -19.54
C ALA A 106 1.44 0.67 -18.32
N ILE A 107 2.04 1.86 -18.19
CA ILE A 107 2.81 2.21 -16.99
C ILE A 107 2.40 3.58 -16.45
N GLY A 108 2.30 3.65 -15.13
CA GLY A 108 2.26 4.91 -14.39
C GLY A 108 3.68 5.41 -14.22
N ASP A 109 4.26 5.99 -15.27
CA ASP A 109 5.67 6.39 -15.36
C ASP A 109 5.98 7.65 -14.53
N GLU A 110 6.35 7.46 -13.25
CA GLU A 110 6.73 8.58 -12.39
C GLU A 110 8.06 9.23 -12.85
N GLY A 111 8.97 8.40 -13.40
CA GLY A 111 10.29 8.81 -13.87
C GLY A 111 10.28 9.60 -15.20
N LYS A 112 9.17 9.58 -15.93
CA LYS A 112 8.97 10.21 -17.25
C LYS A 112 10.03 9.82 -18.28
N ASN A 113 10.50 8.58 -18.21
CA ASN A 113 11.56 8.06 -19.07
C ASN A 113 11.08 6.98 -20.04
N ASN A 114 9.78 6.64 -20.00
CA ASN A 114 9.13 5.59 -20.77
C ASN A 114 9.75 4.20 -20.57
N LEU A 115 10.31 3.95 -19.40
CA LEU A 115 10.82 2.65 -18.95
C LEU A 115 10.06 2.27 -17.69
N PHE A 116 9.82 0.98 -17.51
CA PHE A 116 9.19 0.50 -16.28
C PHE A 116 10.21 0.38 -15.14
N ASP A 117 9.98 1.08 -14.03
CA ASP A 117 10.66 0.84 -12.76
C ASP A 117 9.68 0.20 -11.73
N PRO A 118 9.83 -1.09 -11.40
CA PRO A 118 8.92 -1.79 -10.49
C PRO A 118 8.94 -1.25 -9.05
N LYS A 119 9.91 -0.40 -8.68
CA LYS A 119 9.96 0.23 -7.35
C LYS A 119 8.99 1.41 -7.24
N THR A 120 8.85 2.18 -8.30
CA THR A 120 8.05 3.42 -8.30
C THR A 120 6.74 3.23 -9.04
N ASP A 121 6.80 2.63 -10.23
CA ASP A 121 5.74 2.70 -11.22
C ASP A 121 4.68 1.60 -11.01
N LYS A 122 3.47 1.89 -11.46
CA LYS A 122 2.46 0.85 -11.69
C LYS A 122 2.61 0.30 -13.10
N ILE A 123 2.26 -0.97 -13.27
CA ILE A 123 2.21 -1.64 -14.57
C ILE A 123 0.85 -2.28 -14.79
N GLY A 124 0.39 -2.29 -16.04
CA GLY A 124 -0.76 -3.04 -16.51
C GLY A 124 -0.41 -3.70 -17.84
N PHE A 125 -0.88 -4.91 -18.06
CA PHE A 125 -0.54 -5.65 -19.27
C PHE A 125 -1.64 -6.65 -19.65
N LEU A 126 -1.73 -6.96 -20.94
CA LEU A 126 -2.43 -8.16 -21.40
C LEU A 126 -1.52 -9.38 -21.24
N GLN A 127 -2.08 -10.45 -20.67
CA GLN A 127 -1.39 -11.74 -20.55
C GLN A 127 -1.04 -12.33 -21.91
N ASP A 128 -1.97 -12.20 -22.86
CA ASP A 128 -1.83 -12.69 -24.22
C ASP A 128 -1.27 -11.64 -25.18
N THR A 129 -0.83 -12.13 -26.34
CA THR A 129 -0.36 -11.33 -27.45
C THR A 129 -1.51 -10.60 -28.14
N LEU A 130 -1.29 -9.33 -28.48
CA LEU A 130 -2.17 -8.54 -29.33
C LEU A 130 -1.80 -8.74 -30.80
N GLU A 131 -2.74 -9.17 -31.64
CA GLU A 131 -2.54 -9.33 -33.08
C GLU A 131 -3.31 -8.25 -33.85
N LEU A 132 -2.63 -7.61 -34.81
CA LEU A 132 -3.19 -6.57 -35.66
C LEU A 132 -3.39 -7.05 -37.11
N PRO A 133 -4.51 -6.70 -37.76
CA PRO A 133 -5.58 -5.80 -37.29
C PRO A 133 -6.49 -6.41 -36.22
N THR A 134 -7.12 -5.55 -35.41
CA THR A 134 -8.11 -5.95 -34.41
C THR A 134 -9.22 -4.93 -34.32
N ASP A 135 -10.44 -5.40 -34.06
CA ASP A 135 -11.61 -4.56 -33.74
C ASP A 135 -11.94 -4.61 -32.24
N THR A 136 -11.10 -5.29 -31.45
CA THR A 136 -11.30 -5.47 -30.00
C THR A 136 -10.78 -4.25 -29.24
N SER A 137 -11.57 -3.77 -28.28
CA SER A 137 -11.14 -2.78 -27.29
C SER A 137 -10.58 -3.51 -26.06
N TYR A 138 -9.44 -3.05 -25.54
CA TYR A 138 -8.74 -3.73 -24.44
C TYR A 138 -8.85 -2.98 -23.11
N VAL A 139 -8.79 -3.71 -22.00
CA VAL A 139 -8.72 -3.14 -20.65
C VAL A 139 -7.37 -3.50 -20.05
N LEU A 140 -6.61 -2.49 -19.61
CA LEU A 140 -5.32 -2.66 -18.94
C LEU A 140 -5.49 -2.29 -17.46
N THR A 141 -5.37 -3.29 -16.59
CA THR A 141 -5.48 -3.11 -15.14
C THR A 141 -4.11 -2.83 -14.56
N LEU A 142 -3.91 -1.61 -14.08
CA LEU A 142 -2.68 -1.12 -13.46
C LEU A 142 -2.58 -1.57 -12.01
N PHE A 143 -1.43 -2.09 -11.63
CA PHE A 143 -1.11 -2.45 -10.25
C PHE A 143 0.35 -2.14 -9.93
N LYS A 144 0.67 -2.05 -8.65
CA LYS A 144 2.04 -1.88 -8.18
C LYS A 144 2.60 -3.23 -7.75
N GLU A 145 3.73 -3.63 -8.32
CA GLU A 145 4.38 -4.88 -7.97
C GLU A 145 4.98 -4.85 -6.56
N ILE A 146 5.18 -6.04 -6.00
CA ILE A 146 6.12 -6.22 -4.91
C ILE A 146 7.51 -6.32 -5.56
N PRO A 147 8.41 -5.35 -5.36
CA PRO A 147 9.73 -5.38 -5.98
C PRO A 147 10.55 -6.56 -5.48
N ALA A 148 11.55 -6.96 -6.26
CA ALA A 148 12.50 -7.99 -5.85
C ALA A 148 13.26 -7.56 -4.59
N TYR A 149 13.61 -8.55 -3.76
CA TYR A 149 14.34 -8.30 -2.52
C TYR A 149 15.66 -7.56 -2.79
N SER A 150 15.90 -6.48 -2.05
CA SER A 150 17.19 -5.78 -2.02
C SER A 150 17.34 -5.06 -0.69
N ALA A 151 18.47 -5.26 -0.01
CA ALA A 151 18.81 -4.44 1.14
C ALA A 151 19.22 -3.02 0.69
N VAL A 152 18.89 -2.02 1.50
CA VAL A 152 19.32 -0.63 1.32
C VAL A 152 20.39 -0.31 2.36
N ILE A 153 21.25 0.66 2.07
CA ILE A 153 22.28 1.11 3.01
C ILE A 153 21.61 1.49 4.35
N PRO A 154 21.97 0.82 5.45
CA PRO A 154 21.37 1.08 6.75
C PRO A 154 21.78 2.44 7.28
N SER A 155 20.91 3.04 8.09
CA SER A 155 21.11 4.38 8.66
C SER A 155 21.06 4.36 10.18
N LEU A 156 22.00 5.04 10.83
CA LEU A 156 21.99 5.25 12.28
C LEU A 156 20.93 6.31 12.60
N ALA A 157 19.73 5.90 13.02
CA ALA A 157 18.61 6.82 13.24
C ALA A 157 18.72 7.59 14.57
N SER A 158 19.24 6.94 15.60
CA SER A 158 19.52 7.52 16.93
C SER A 158 20.76 6.86 17.52
N ALA A 159 21.28 7.36 18.64
CA ALA A 159 22.50 6.80 19.24
C ALA A 159 22.39 5.32 19.66
N ASN A 160 21.17 4.78 19.74
CA ASN A 160 20.84 3.42 20.19
C ASN A 160 20.03 2.61 19.15
N LYS A 161 19.83 3.12 17.93
CA LYS A 161 19.03 2.48 16.87
C LYS A 161 19.63 2.64 15.47
N ILE A 162 19.77 1.52 14.77
CA ILE A 162 20.07 1.49 13.33
C ILE A 162 18.85 0.94 12.59
N ILE A 163 18.46 1.61 11.51
CA ILE A 163 17.37 1.18 10.63
C ILE A 163 17.98 0.48 9.41
N PHE A 164 17.57 -0.76 9.19
CA PHE A 164 17.86 -1.56 8.01
C PHE A 164 16.63 -1.59 7.12
N GLY A 165 16.63 -0.76 6.08
CA GLY A 165 15.57 -0.75 5.07
C GLY A 165 15.82 -1.79 3.99
N PHE A 166 14.74 -2.29 3.39
CA PHE A 166 14.79 -3.20 2.25
C PHE A 166 13.66 -2.88 1.28
N SER A 167 13.78 -3.42 0.07
CA SER A 167 12.72 -3.46 -0.93
C SER A 167 12.24 -4.90 -1.04
N GLY A 168 10.95 -5.11 -1.31
CA GLY A 168 10.34 -6.44 -1.37
C GLY A 168 10.01 -7.00 0.01
N SER A 169 9.86 -8.32 0.14
CA SER A 169 9.42 -8.92 1.40
C SER A 169 10.52 -8.88 2.49
N PRO A 170 10.23 -8.33 3.69
CA PRO A 170 11.08 -8.43 4.88
C PRO A 170 11.30 -9.86 5.40
N ASP A 171 10.43 -10.77 5.01
CA ASP A 171 10.25 -12.00 5.75
C ASP A 171 11.56 -12.80 5.72
N LYS A 172 11.97 -13.30 6.89
CA LYS A 172 13.21 -14.07 7.09
C LYS A 172 14.52 -13.34 6.77
N VAL A 173 14.52 -12.01 6.86
CA VAL A 173 15.77 -11.24 6.93
C VAL A 173 16.38 -11.34 8.33
N LYS A 174 17.66 -11.73 8.39
CA LYS A 174 18.47 -11.75 9.62
C LYS A 174 19.58 -10.70 9.55
N ILE A 175 19.77 -10.01 10.66
CA ILE A 175 20.84 -9.01 10.83
C ILE A 175 21.81 -9.54 11.87
N SER A 176 23.07 -9.69 11.47
CA SER A 176 24.16 -10.15 12.34
C SER A 176 25.27 -9.11 12.37
N SER A 177 25.79 -8.78 13.55
CA SER A 177 26.98 -7.92 13.62
C SER A 177 28.24 -8.75 13.35
N LEU A 178 29.08 -8.27 12.44
CA LEU A 178 30.41 -8.83 12.17
C LEU A 178 31.50 -8.11 12.99
N SER A 179 31.20 -6.91 13.49
CA SER A 179 32.07 -6.22 14.44
C SER A 179 31.99 -6.85 15.83
N ALA A 180 33.10 -6.85 16.56
CA ALA A 180 33.12 -7.29 17.95
C ALA A 180 32.30 -6.31 18.80
N ILE A 181 31.22 -6.82 19.42
CA ILE A 181 30.40 -6.09 20.37
C ILE A 181 30.73 -6.66 21.76
N PRO A 182 31.06 -5.82 22.77
CA PRO A 182 31.32 -6.30 24.12
C PRO A 182 30.11 -7.04 24.71
N ASP A 183 30.34 -8.09 25.51
CA ASP A 183 29.27 -8.88 26.15
C ASP A 183 28.33 -8.04 27.04
N THR A 184 28.81 -6.89 27.50
CA THR A 184 28.01 -5.93 28.29
C THR A 184 26.94 -5.22 27.45
N VAL A 185 27.05 -5.23 26.13
CA VAL A 185 26.12 -4.55 25.23
C VAL A 185 24.99 -5.49 24.86
N ARG A 186 23.77 -5.12 25.23
CA ARG A 186 22.58 -5.84 24.78
C ARG A 186 22.23 -5.40 23.37
N THR A 187 21.70 -6.32 22.58
CA THR A 187 21.21 -6.04 21.23
C THR A 187 19.84 -6.68 21.02
N LEU A 188 19.01 -6.08 20.17
CA LEU A 188 17.69 -6.61 19.83
C LEU A 188 17.32 -6.17 18.41
N VAL A 189 16.76 -7.09 17.62
CA VAL A 189 16.20 -6.77 16.31
C VAL A 189 14.69 -6.83 16.39
N THR A 190 14.02 -5.75 15.97
CA THR A 190 12.56 -5.69 15.92
C THR A 190 12.10 -5.27 14.52
N ARG A 191 10.94 -5.74 14.10
CA ARG A 191 10.28 -5.21 12.90
C ARG A 191 9.69 -3.85 13.18
N GLU A 192 9.75 -2.94 12.21
CA GLU A 192 8.97 -1.72 12.27
C GLU A 192 7.55 -2.00 11.72
N PRO A 193 6.48 -1.74 12.50
CA PRO A 193 5.12 -1.96 12.03
C PRO A 193 4.83 -1.16 10.76
N ASP A 194 4.12 -1.78 9.82
CA ASP A 194 3.68 -1.19 8.55
C ASP A 194 4.81 -0.63 7.66
N LYS A 195 6.06 -1.07 7.88
CA LYS A 195 7.21 -0.66 7.08
C LYS A 195 8.10 -1.82 6.67
N ASP A 196 8.82 -1.57 5.58
CA ASP A 196 9.86 -2.44 5.05
C ASP A 196 11.22 -2.12 5.69
N SER A 197 11.24 -2.12 7.04
CA SER A 197 12.45 -1.90 7.83
C SER A 197 12.53 -2.79 9.06
N LEU A 198 13.76 -3.16 9.41
CA LEU A 198 14.12 -3.75 10.70
C LEU A 198 14.92 -2.74 11.51
N ASN A 199 14.60 -2.65 12.79
CA ASN A 199 15.32 -1.84 13.76
C ASN A 199 16.30 -2.72 14.52
N TYR A 200 17.58 -2.37 14.47
CA TYR A 200 18.63 -2.95 15.29
C TYR A 200 18.90 -2.01 16.47
N TRP A 201 18.48 -2.45 17.65
CA TRP A 201 18.63 -1.76 18.92
C TRP A 201 19.88 -2.25 19.64
N PHE A 202 20.56 -1.34 20.33
CA PHE A 202 21.71 -1.70 21.16
C PHE A 202 21.90 -0.69 22.29
N THR A 203 22.37 -1.14 23.45
CA THR A 203 22.70 -0.24 24.56
C THR A 203 23.93 0.62 24.20
N PRO A 204 24.00 1.90 24.62
CA PRO A 204 25.11 2.79 24.26
C PRO A 204 26.49 2.23 24.61
N PHE A 205 27.44 2.34 23.68
CA PHE A 205 28.85 2.03 23.89
C PHE A 205 29.74 2.76 22.87
N GLU A 206 31.01 2.96 23.22
CA GLU A 206 32.00 3.65 22.39
C GLU A 206 32.45 2.78 21.20
N ARG A 207 32.39 3.35 19.98
CA ARG A 207 32.81 2.70 18.74
C ARG A 207 32.89 3.69 17.57
N ASP A 208 33.73 3.39 16.59
CA ASP A 208 33.88 4.21 15.38
C ASP A 208 32.95 3.77 14.24
N SER A 209 32.79 2.46 14.07
CA SER A 209 31.92 1.88 13.06
C SER A 209 31.49 0.47 13.45
N LEU A 210 30.36 0.04 12.90
CA LEU A 210 29.88 -1.34 13.02
C LEU A 210 29.65 -1.91 11.63
N VAL A 211 30.11 -3.14 11.44
CA VAL A 211 29.91 -3.93 10.23
C VAL A 211 28.82 -4.95 10.51
N PHE A 212 27.87 -5.07 9.58
CA PHE A 212 26.75 -5.99 9.67
C PHE A 212 26.65 -6.84 8.42
N GLU A 213 26.29 -8.10 8.62
CA GLU A 213 25.76 -8.99 7.57
C GLU A 213 24.23 -8.91 7.61
N VAL A 214 23.63 -8.69 6.45
CA VAL A 214 22.18 -8.81 6.22
C VAL A 214 21.98 -10.04 5.34
N LEU A 215 21.32 -11.04 5.88
CA LEU A 215 21.04 -12.32 5.21
C LEU A 215 19.55 -12.44 4.97
N GLN A 216 19.14 -12.59 3.71
CA GLN A 216 17.82 -13.08 3.36
C GLN A 216 17.87 -14.60 3.21
N GLU A 217 17.33 -15.32 4.19
CA GLU A 217 17.48 -16.77 4.29
C GLU A 217 16.84 -17.55 3.15
N GLU A 218 15.70 -17.08 2.61
CA GLU A 218 14.99 -17.79 1.54
C GLU A 218 15.69 -17.70 0.19
N LEU A 219 16.35 -16.59 -0.07
CA LEU A 219 17.02 -16.31 -1.34
C LEU A 219 18.53 -16.56 -1.29
N ASP A 220 19.07 -16.84 -0.09
CA ASP A 220 20.51 -16.92 0.20
C ASP A 220 21.29 -15.68 -0.31
N ILE A 221 20.68 -14.51 -0.19
CA ILE A 221 21.30 -13.22 -0.54
C ILE A 221 21.97 -12.66 0.71
N ARG A 222 23.24 -12.27 0.56
CA ARG A 222 24.07 -11.74 1.65
C ARG A 222 24.65 -10.40 1.25
N ASP A 223 24.35 -9.40 2.06
CA ASP A 223 24.92 -8.07 1.93
C ASP A 223 25.72 -7.71 3.18
N THR A 224 26.82 -6.98 2.99
CA THR A 224 27.63 -6.47 4.09
C THR A 224 27.62 -4.95 4.08
N PHE A 225 27.25 -4.35 5.22
CA PHE A 225 27.17 -2.90 5.36
C PHE A 225 28.04 -2.41 6.51
N THR A 226 28.66 -1.24 6.32
CA THR A 226 29.38 -0.53 7.38
C THR A 226 28.60 0.71 7.78
N VAL A 227 28.22 0.79 9.05
CA VAL A 227 27.54 1.94 9.66
C VAL A 227 28.55 2.71 10.50
N LYS A 228 28.82 3.95 10.12
CA LYS A 228 29.67 4.87 10.89
C LYS A 228 28.89 5.45 12.06
N THR A 229 29.56 5.66 13.18
CA THR A 229 28.97 6.40 14.29
C THR A 229 28.95 7.89 14.01
N ARG A 230 27.98 8.57 14.63
CA ARG A 230 27.83 10.03 14.62
C ARG A 230 27.19 10.45 15.93
N ALA A 231 27.46 11.68 16.35
CA ALA A 231 26.82 12.26 17.53
C ALA A 231 25.32 12.45 17.26
N LEU A 232 24.50 11.69 18.00
CA LEU A 232 23.04 11.74 17.97
C LEU A 232 22.54 11.59 19.41
N GLU A 233 21.31 12.04 19.65
CA GLU A 233 20.63 11.73 20.89
C GLU A 233 20.09 10.28 20.86
N PRO A 234 20.10 9.56 21.99
CA PRO A 234 19.45 8.26 22.09
C PRO A 234 17.92 8.43 22.11
N ASP A 235 17.21 7.48 21.53
CA ASP A 235 15.75 7.41 21.69
C ASP A 235 15.40 7.11 23.15
N SER A 236 14.42 7.84 23.68
CA SER A 236 13.82 7.63 25.00
C SER A 236 12.44 7.01 24.87
N LEU A 237 11.97 6.37 25.94
CA LEU A 237 10.64 5.75 26.00
C LEU A 237 9.54 6.82 25.86
N VAL A 238 8.73 6.68 24.82
CA VAL A 238 7.54 7.51 24.53
C VAL A 238 6.35 6.59 24.28
N ILE A 239 5.30 6.78 25.08
CA ILE A 239 4.04 6.02 24.96
C ILE A 239 3.04 6.85 24.16
N THR A 240 2.52 6.27 23.08
CA THR A 240 1.49 6.87 22.23
C THR A 240 0.21 6.03 22.27
N PRO A 241 -0.91 6.56 22.79
CA PRO A 241 -2.19 5.86 22.74
C PRO A 241 -2.77 5.87 21.33
N SER A 242 -3.46 4.80 20.95
CA SER A 242 -4.11 4.69 19.64
C SER A 242 -5.26 5.68 19.44
N HIS A 243 -5.91 6.09 20.54
CA HIS A 243 -6.98 7.07 20.54
C HIS A 243 -6.77 8.08 21.67
N ARG A 244 -7.11 9.35 21.41
CA ARG A 244 -7.14 10.42 22.41
C ARG A 244 -8.56 10.99 22.46
N GLY A 245 -9.34 10.64 23.48
CA GLY A 245 -10.74 11.06 23.60
C GLY A 245 -11.72 10.02 23.04
N GLY A 246 -12.41 10.36 21.95
CA GLY A 246 -13.44 9.51 21.35
C GLY A 246 -12.88 8.14 20.90
N ILE A 247 -13.62 7.07 21.19
CA ILE A 247 -13.33 5.73 20.68
C ILE A 247 -14.64 5.03 20.25
N ASN A 248 -14.62 4.38 19.08
CA ASN A 248 -15.75 3.58 18.62
C ASN A 248 -15.87 2.27 19.42
N PHE A 249 -17.07 1.69 19.46
CA PHE A 249 -17.35 0.43 20.18
C PHE A 249 -16.45 -0.72 19.70
N GLU A 250 -16.27 -0.85 18.39
CA GLU A 250 -15.50 -1.92 17.76
C GLU A 250 -13.99 -1.64 17.68
N ASP A 251 -13.56 -0.40 17.98
CA ASP A 251 -12.14 -0.05 17.87
C ASP A 251 -11.31 -0.72 18.96
N ARG A 252 -10.15 -1.22 18.57
CA ARG A 252 -9.15 -1.75 19.51
C ARG A 252 -8.39 -0.61 20.16
N TYR A 253 -8.27 -0.66 21.49
CA TYR A 253 -7.44 0.28 22.23
C TYR A 253 -6.08 -0.32 22.57
N GLY A 254 -5.04 0.51 22.50
CA GLY A 254 -3.72 0.09 22.95
C GLY A 254 -2.71 1.22 22.89
N LEU A 255 -1.53 0.94 23.43
CA LEU A 255 -0.45 1.89 23.65
C LEU A 255 0.78 1.42 22.89
N SER A 256 1.18 2.18 21.89
CA SER A 256 2.40 1.93 21.13
C SER A 256 3.58 2.61 21.81
N VAL A 257 4.73 1.94 21.83
CA VAL A 257 5.98 2.49 22.38
C VAL A 257 7.00 2.60 21.25
N ASN A 258 7.78 3.68 21.23
CA ASN A 258 8.81 3.89 20.21
C ASN A 258 10.07 3.04 20.43
N THR A 259 10.36 2.63 21.68
CA THR A 259 11.43 1.70 22.07
C THR A 259 10.87 0.31 22.37
N PRO A 260 11.64 -0.78 22.21
CA PRO A 260 11.12 -2.14 22.38
C PRO A 260 10.68 -2.43 23.83
N ILE A 261 9.45 -2.91 24.00
CA ILE A 261 8.89 -3.27 25.31
C ILE A 261 9.45 -4.64 25.73
N MET A 262 10.04 -4.69 26.93
CA MET A 262 10.58 -5.94 27.49
C MET A 262 9.69 -6.54 28.56
N ALA A 263 8.99 -5.71 29.33
CA ALA A 263 8.11 -6.16 30.39
C ALA A 263 6.93 -5.20 30.59
N ILE A 264 5.81 -5.77 31.02
CA ILE A 264 4.64 -5.05 31.48
C ILE A 264 4.24 -5.57 32.86
N ASP A 265 3.87 -4.67 33.77
CA ASP A 265 3.25 -5.03 35.04
C ASP A 265 1.76 -4.66 34.99
N THR A 266 0.92 -5.67 34.79
CA THR A 266 -0.53 -5.48 34.64
C THR A 266 -1.21 -4.98 35.93
N ALA A 267 -0.58 -5.13 37.10
CA ALA A 267 -1.13 -4.64 38.36
C ALA A 267 -1.04 -3.12 38.49
N LEU A 268 -0.18 -2.48 37.69
CA LEU A 268 0.01 -1.02 37.65
C LEU A 268 -0.91 -0.32 36.63
N PHE A 269 -1.85 -1.06 36.04
CA PHE A 269 -2.90 -0.51 35.20
C PHE A 269 -4.20 -0.47 36.00
N ALA A 270 -4.84 0.68 36.04
CA ALA A 270 -6.17 0.84 36.61
C ALA A 270 -7.10 1.53 35.61
N MET A 271 -8.34 1.06 35.54
CA MET A 271 -9.38 1.66 34.71
C MET A 271 -10.60 1.90 35.59
N MET A 272 -11.19 3.09 35.46
CA MET A 272 -12.40 3.47 36.17
C MET A 272 -13.41 4.10 35.21
N ASP A 273 -14.69 3.93 35.53
CA ASP A 273 -15.79 4.62 34.85
C ASP A 273 -16.01 6.05 35.37
N GLN A 274 -17.09 6.68 34.93
CA GLN A 274 -17.49 8.02 35.36
C GLN A 274 -17.86 8.13 36.85
N ASP A 275 -18.28 7.02 37.46
CA ASP A 275 -18.68 6.91 38.87
C ASP A 275 -17.54 6.40 39.75
N SER A 276 -16.31 6.35 39.21
CA SER A 276 -15.10 5.84 39.86
C SER A 276 -15.18 4.36 40.24
N LEU A 277 -16.03 3.59 39.58
CA LEU A 277 -16.09 2.13 39.73
C LEU A 277 -14.98 1.49 38.90
N PRO A 278 -14.20 0.55 39.48
CA PRO A 278 -13.18 -0.17 38.72
C PRO A 278 -13.77 -0.99 37.57
N ILE A 279 -13.20 -0.85 36.38
CA ILE A 279 -13.56 -1.65 35.20
C ILE A 279 -12.50 -2.74 35.00
N PRO A 280 -12.90 -4.02 34.83
CA PRO A 280 -11.98 -5.08 34.47
C PRO A 280 -11.41 -4.85 33.07
N MET A 281 -10.11 -5.08 32.89
CA MET A 281 -9.44 -4.98 31.60
C MET A 281 -8.53 -6.17 31.35
N GLU A 282 -8.40 -6.53 30.07
CA GLU A 282 -7.45 -7.53 29.59
C GLU A 282 -6.26 -6.82 28.97
N ILE A 283 -5.06 -7.07 29.49
CA ILE A 283 -3.83 -6.43 29.03
C ILE A 283 -2.94 -7.50 28.40
N LYS A 284 -2.53 -7.26 27.16
CA LYS A 284 -1.65 -8.17 26.42
C LYS A 284 -0.53 -7.40 25.74
N LEU A 285 0.70 -7.87 25.89
CA LEU A 285 1.83 -7.40 25.11
C LEU A 285 1.79 -8.05 23.72
N ASP A 286 1.70 -7.21 22.70
CA ASP A 286 1.98 -7.58 21.32
C ASP A 286 3.44 -7.22 21.02
N SER A 287 4.32 -8.21 21.22
CA SER A 287 5.76 -8.05 21.00
C SER A 287 6.13 -7.87 19.53
N LEU A 288 5.26 -8.32 18.60
CA LEU A 288 5.51 -8.20 17.17
C LEU A 288 5.32 -6.76 16.70
N ASN A 289 4.26 -6.10 17.18
CA ASN A 289 3.94 -4.72 16.83
C ASN A 289 4.43 -3.69 17.87
N ASN A 290 5.17 -4.15 18.88
CA ASN A 290 5.67 -3.33 19.99
C ASN A 290 4.59 -2.47 20.67
N ARG A 291 3.49 -3.12 21.05
CA ARG A 291 2.28 -2.45 21.55
C ARG A 291 1.68 -3.19 22.74
N VAL A 292 1.14 -2.44 23.69
CA VAL A 292 0.28 -2.98 24.75
C VAL A 292 -1.18 -2.86 24.33
N ASN A 293 -1.86 -3.99 24.13
CA ASN A 293 -3.28 -4.04 23.82
C ASN A 293 -4.09 -4.06 25.12
N ILE A 294 -5.11 -3.21 25.19
CA ILE A 294 -5.98 -3.07 26.36
C ILE A 294 -7.43 -3.34 25.90
N GLY A 295 -7.93 -4.52 26.25
CA GLY A 295 -9.29 -4.96 25.99
C GLY A 295 -10.21 -4.65 27.17
N PHE A 296 -11.37 -4.06 26.89
CA PHE A 296 -12.41 -3.78 27.88
C PHE A 296 -13.77 -3.64 27.17
N THR A 297 -14.84 -3.87 27.92
CA THR A 297 -16.20 -3.69 27.40
C THR A 297 -16.53 -2.20 27.33
N LYS A 298 -16.98 -1.75 26.16
CA LYS A 298 -17.35 -0.35 25.92
C LYS A 298 -18.87 -0.20 26.00
N GLU A 299 -19.35 0.52 27.01
CA GLU A 299 -20.73 0.97 27.14
C GLU A 299 -20.96 2.31 26.43
N ALA A 300 -22.22 2.60 26.09
CA ALA A 300 -22.61 3.84 25.41
C ALA A 300 -22.66 5.03 26.38
N ASN A 301 -22.34 6.23 25.88
CA ASN A 301 -22.29 7.47 26.67
C ASN A 301 -21.40 7.37 27.91
N ALA A 302 -20.32 6.59 27.83
CA ALA A 302 -19.47 6.29 28.96
C ALA A 302 -18.15 7.07 28.88
N ARG A 303 -17.56 7.30 30.05
CA ARG A 303 -16.23 7.90 30.19
C ARG A 303 -15.34 6.94 30.94
N TYR A 304 -14.14 6.75 30.42
CA TYR A 304 -13.14 5.85 30.99
C TYR A 304 -11.91 6.66 31.34
N LEU A 305 -11.43 6.50 32.56
CA LEU A 305 -10.12 6.97 32.99
C LEU A 305 -9.21 5.76 33.10
N ILE A 306 -8.11 5.78 32.35
CA ILE A 306 -7.07 4.75 32.40
C ILE A 306 -5.84 5.37 33.03
N ASN A 307 -5.39 4.80 34.13
CA ASN A 307 -4.18 5.19 34.84
C ASN A 307 -3.12 4.10 34.63
N LEU A 308 -1.96 4.53 34.17
CA LEU A 308 -0.75 3.71 34.19
C LEU A 308 0.16 4.31 35.25
N PHE A 309 0.37 3.57 36.33
CA PHE A 309 1.26 4.00 37.42
C PHE A 309 2.73 3.85 37.00
N PRO A 310 3.67 4.56 37.67
CA PRO A 310 5.08 4.48 37.32
C PRO A 310 5.58 3.04 37.38
N GLY A 311 6.34 2.60 36.37
CA GLY A 311 6.81 1.21 36.29
C GLY A 311 5.94 0.27 35.45
N ALA A 312 4.76 0.67 34.99
CA ALA A 312 3.83 -0.24 34.31
C ALA A 312 4.38 -0.82 33.00
N ILE A 313 5.24 -0.08 32.29
CA ILE A 313 5.93 -0.52 31.08
C ILE A 313 7.43 -0.29 31.26
N THR A 314 8.22 -1.33 30.98
CA THR A 314 9.69 -1.26 30.96
C THR A 314 10.21 -1.60 29.56
N ASP A 315 11.06 -0.73 29.01
CA ASP A 315 11.65 -0.93 27.70
C ASP A 315 13.00 -1.68 27.74
N PHE A 316 13.57 -1.91 26.56
CA PHE A 316 14.87 -2.56 26.34
C PHE A 316 16.06 -1.84 26.99
N PHE A 317 15.93 -0.55 27.26
CA PHE A 317 16.96 0.26 27.92
C PHE A 317 16.75 0.33 29.45
N GLU A 318 15.83 -0.47 30.01
CA GLU A 318 15.39 -0.40 31.41
C GLU A 318 14.77 0.95 31.78
N ALA A 319 14.39 1.75 30.79
CA ALA A 319 13.65 2.97 31.03
C ALA A 319 12.19 2.63 31.35
N THR A 320 11.61 3.50 32.17
CA THR A 320 10.20 3.46 32.55
C THR A 320 9.56 4.81 32.31
N HIS A 321 8.26 4.91 32.59
CA HIS A 321 7.50 6.14 32.52
C HIS A 321 7.02 6.56 33.91
N ASP A 322 6.75 7.85 34.07
CA ASP A 322 5.96 8.36 35.20
C ASP A 322 4.46 8.12 34.95
N THR A 323 3.61 8.47 35.90
CA THR A 323 2.17 8.32 35.86
C THR A 323 1.56 8.89 34.58
N LEU A 324 0.85 8.05 33.83
CA LEU A 324 0.14 8.44 32.62
C LEU A 324 -1.37 8.30 32.82
N ASN A 325 -2.08 9.40 32.58
CA ASN A 325 -3.54 9.47 32.73
C ASN A 325 -4.18 9.65 31.35
N LEU A 326 -4.94 8.66 30.91
CA LEU A 326 -5.59 8.64 29.60
C LEU A 326 -7.10 8.68 29.80
N ARG A 327 -7.78 9.46 28.96
CA ARG A 327 -9.23 9.61 29.00
C ARG A 327 -9.82 9.14 27.69
N LEU A 328 -10.82 8.28 27.78
CA LEU A 328 -11.62 7.83 26.65
C LEU A 328 -13.10 8.14 26.87
N THR A 329 -13.80 8.37 25.78
CA THR A 329 -15.24 8.61 25.78
C THR A 329 -15.89 7.86 24.64
N THR A 330 -17.04 7.27 24.89
CA THR A 330 -17.88 6.63 23.87
C THR A 330 -19.13 7.46 23.63
N GLY A 331 -19.59 7.52 22.38
CA GLY A 331 -20.85 8.16 22.01
C GLY A 331 -22.07 7.33 22.40
N SER A 332 -23.26 7.85 22.09
CA SER A 332 -24.50 7.07 22.10
C SER A 332 -24.57 6.18 20.87
N TYR A 333 -25.28 5.05 20.94
CA TYR A 333 -25.56 4.25 19.73
C TYR A 333 -26.30 5.06 18.65
N ALA A 334 -27.10 6.06 19.06
CA ALA A 334 -27.79 6.97 18.16
C ALA A 334 -26.83 7.91 17.39
N ASP A 335 -25.58 8.05 17.81
CA ASP A 335 -24.59 8.88 17.11
C ASP A 335 -24.00 8.17 15.88
N TYR A 336 -24.24 6.87 15.74
CA TYR A 336 -23.68 6.02 14.70
C TYR A 336 -24.78 5.51 13.75
N GLY A 337 -24.37 5.10 12.55
CA GLY A 337 -25.23 4.38 11.62
C GLY A 337 -24.93 2.88 11.60
N ASN A 338 -25.83 2.12 11.00
CA ASN A 338 -25.66 0.71 10.68
C ASN A 338 -25.86 0.49 9.18
N LEU A 339 -25.05 -0.38 8.59
CA LEU A 339 -25.14 -0.75 7.19
C LEU A 339 -25.27 -2.27 7.07
N ARG A 340 -26.34 -2.71 6.40
CA ARG A 340 -26.56 -4.09 5.99
C ARG A 340 -26.38 -4.21 4.48
N LEU A 341 -25.39 -4.97 4.07
CA LEU A 341 -25.05 -5.20 2.67
C LEU A 341 -25.41 -6.62 2.27
N ASN A 342 -26.24 -6.74 1.24
CA ASN A 342 -26.56 -7.98 0.56
C ASN A 342 -25.80 -8.04 -0.77
N LEU A 343 -25.15 -9.17 -1.06
CA LEU A 343 -24.52 -9.40 -2.37
C LEU A 343 -25.46 -10.26 -3.23
N ALA A 344 -25.68 -9.84 -4.47
CA ALA A 344 -26.51 -10.53 -5.46
C ALA A 344 -25.73 -10.76 -6.76
N GLY A 345 -26.23 -11.64 -7.63
CA GLY A 345 -25.56 -11.99 -8.89
C GLY A 345 -24.54 -13.13 -8.75
N GLU A 346 -23.53 -13.15 -9.61
CA GLU A 346 -22.51 -14.20 -9.65
C GLU A 346 -21.34 -13.86 -8.71
N VAL A 347 -21.56 -14.01 -7.41
CA VAL A 347 -20.54 -13.70 -6.39
C VAL A 347 -19.60 -14.89 -6.19
N LYS A 348 -18.30 -14.70 -6.42
CA LYS A 348 -17.25 -15.69 -6.11
C LYS A 348 -16.77 -15.55 -4.67
N TYR A 349 -16.46 -16.66 -4.02
CA TYR A 349 -15.89 -16.73 -2.67
C TYR A 349 -14.59 -17.55 -2.67
N PRO A 350 -13.64 -17.31 -1.75
CA PRO A 350 -13.72 -16.34 -0.67
C PRO A 350 -13.52 -14.89 -1.15
N LEU A 351 -14.02 -13.95 -0.35
CA LEU A 351 -13.91 -12.53 -0.62
C LEU A 351 -13.75 -11.70 0.66
N ILE A 352 -13.19 -10.52 0.52
CA ILE A 352 -13.11 -9.49 1.55
C ILE A 352 -14.04 -8.34 1.15
N VAL A 353 -15.02 -8.03 2.00
CA VAL A 353 -15.84 -6.82 1.85
C VAL A 353 -15.20 -5.72 2.68
N GLN A 354 -14.79 -4.63 2.03
CA GLN A 354 -14.23 -3.47 2.70
C GLN A 354 -15.16 -2.27 2.59
N LEU A 355 -15.44 -1.65 3.74
CA LEU A 355 -16.02 -0.33 3.84
C LEU A 355 -14.88 0.69 3.90
N THR A 356 -14.78 1.55 2.91
CA THR A 356 -13.69 2.54 2.82
C THR A 356 -14.25 3.95 2.86
N ASN A 357 -13.43 4.92 3.25
CA ASN A 357 -13.76 6.33 3.03
C ASN A 357 -13.68 6.67 1.52
N GLU A 358 -14.04 7.90 1.14
CA GLU A 358 -13.97 8.37 -0.24
C GLU A 358 -12.56 8.35 -0.85
N LYS A 359 -11.51 8.36 -0.01
CA LYS A 359 -10.10 8.26 -0.42
C LYS A 359 -9.64 6.81 -0.62
N GLY A 360 -10.50 5.81 -0.37
CA GLY A 360 -10.16 4.40 -0.49
C GLY A 360 -9.44 3.79 0.72
N MET A 361 -9.32 4.52 1.84
CA MET A 361 -8.77 3.96 3.08
C MET A 361 -9.81 3.09 3.77
N THR A 362 -9.44 1.85 4.08
CA THR A 362 -10.31 0.89 4.77
C THR A 362 -10.65 1.36 6.19
N SER A 363 -11.94 1.42 6.49
CA SER A 363 -12.48 1.70 7.82
C SER A 363 -12.87 0.42 8.56
N ARG A 364 -13.52 -0.49 7.84
CA ARG A 364 -13.94 -1.81 8.34
C ARG A 364 -13.80 -2.83 7.21
N GLU A 365 -13.55 -4.07 7.58
CA GLU A 365 -13.49 -5.16 6.63
C GLU A 365 -14.08 -6.43 7.22
N ILE A 366 -14.62 -7.27 6.34
CA ILE A 366 -15.25 -8.52 6.70
C ILE A 366 -14.83 -9.58 5.67
N TYR A 367 -14.16 -10.63 6.14
CA TYR A 367 -13.85 -11.79 5.33
C TYR A 367 -15.01 -12.79 5.33
N ALA A 368 -15.30 -13.37 4.17
CA ALA A 368 -16.31 -14.42 4.03
C ALA A 368 -15.86 -15.49 3.04
N THR A 369 -16.07 -16.75 3.41
CA THR A 369 -15.85 -17.92 2.56
C THR A 369 -17.13 -18.44 1.93
N GLU A 370 -18.29 -17.97 2.39
CA GLU A 370 -19.63 -18.41 1.96
C GLU A 370 -20.60 -17.23 1.89
N PRO A 371 -21.69 -17.34 1.08
CA PRO A 371 -22.73 -16.33 1.01
C PRO A 371 -23.33 -15.98 2.36
N ARG A 372 -23.28 -14.69 2.71
CA ARG A 372 -23.87 -14.15 3.92
C ARG A 372 -24.26 -12.69 3.77
N VAL A 373 -25.05 -12.21 4.71
CA VAL A 373 -25.32 -10.78 4.90
C VAL A 373 -24.10 -10.16 5.60
N PHE A 374 -23.65 -9.00 5.11
CA PHE A 374 -22.54 -8.27 5.72
C PHE A 374 -23.09 -7.10 6.53
N GLU A 375 -22.83 -7.09 7.83
CA GLU A 375 -23.35 -6.09 8.76
C GLU A 375 -22.21 -5.25 9.33
N PHE A 376 -22.23 -3.95 9.04
CA PHE A 376 -21.32 -2.95 9.57
C PHE A 376 -22.09 -2.10 10.59
N ASN A 377 -21.96 -2.47 11.85
CA ASN A 377 -22.65 -1.80 12.95
C ASN A 377 -21.80 -0.70 13.57
N THR A 378 -22.44 0.31 14.13
CA THR A 378 -21.79 1.43 14.85
C THR A 378 -20.75 2.19 14.01
N ILE A 379 -21.02 2.38 12.72
CA ILE A 379 -20.14 3.15 11.84
C ILE A 379 -20.37 4.66 12.00
N GLU A 380 -19.29 5.44 11.93
CA GLU A 380 -19.37 6.90 12.08
C GLU A 380 -20.17 7.53 10.93
N PRO A 381 -20.94 8.60 11.17
CA PRO A 381 -21.64 9.31 10.09
C PRO A 381 -20.66 9.93 9.09
N ALA A 382 -20.61 9.37 7.88
CA ALA A 382 -19.77 9.86 6.79
C ALA A 382 -20.21 9.28 5.43
N SER A 383 -19.56 9.73 4.37
CA SER A 383 -19.65 9.10 3.05
C SER A 383 -18.69 7.91 2.96
N TYR A 384 -19.22 6.77 2.55
CA TYR A 384 -18.45 5.53 2.39
C TYR A 384 -18.55 4.97 0.97
N LEU A 385 -17.52 4.21 0.61
CA LEU A 385 -17.50 3.34 -0.55
C LEU A 385 -17.45 1.89 -0.07
N ILE A 386 -17.98 0.99 -0.90
CA ILE A 386 -17.81 -0.45 -0.71
C ILE A 386 -16.94 -0.97 -1.83
N ARG A 387 -15.96 -1.79 -1.48
CA ARG A 387 -15.27 -2.65 -2.46
C ARG A 387 -15.26 -4.10 -2.02
N LEU A 388 -15.36 -4.97 -3.01
CA LEU A 388 -15.22 -6.41 -2.88
C LEU A 388 -13.86 -6.80 -3.43
N ILE A 389 -13.13 -7.63 -2.69
CA ILE A 389 -11.85 -8.18 -3.10
C ILE A 389 -12.02 -9.68 -3.19
N PHE A 390 -11.82 -10.27 -4.37
CA PHE A 390 -11.92 -11.71 -4.54
C PHE A 390 -10.58 -12.35 -4.19
N ASP A 391 -10.53 -12.96 -3.00
CA ASP A 391 -9.34 -13.60 -2.44
C ASP A 391 -9.17 -14.99 -3.07
N THR A 392 -8.48 -15.03 -4.19
CA THR A 392 -8.31 -16.25 -5.00
C THR A 392 -7.39 -17.27 -4.33
N ASN A 393 -6.47 -16.80 -3.46
CA ASN A 393 -5.47 -17.63 -2.81
C ASN A 393 -5.79 -17.95 -1.33
N GLN A 394 -6.90 -17.41 -0.81
CA GLN A 394 -7.46 -17.69 0.52
C GLN A 394 -6.60 -17.22 1.69
N ASN A 395 -5.81 -16.16 1.51
CA ASN A 395 -4.92 -15.66 2.55
C ASN A 395 -5.50 -14.49 3.37
N GLY A 396 -6.70 -14.02 3.03
CA GLY A 396 -7.41 -12.96 3.76
C GLY A 396 -6.83 -11.55 3.55
N LYS A 397 -5.97 -11.34 2.55
CA LYS A 397 -5.49 -10.01 2.11
C LYS A 397 -5.64 -9.90 0.59
N TRP A 398 -5.50 -8.68 0.07
CA TRP A 398 -5.41 -8.46 -1.37
C TRP A 398 -3.99 -8.70 -1.85
N ASP A 399 -3.81 -9.49 -2.90
CA ASP A 399 -2.52 -9.66 -3.55
C ASP A 399 -2.45 -8.94 -4.90
N THR A 400 -1.32 -8.25 -5.09
CA THR A 400 -0.97 -7.60 -6.35
C THR A 400 -0.43 -8.60 -7.37
N GLY A 401 -0.28 -8.16 -8.62
CA GLY A 401 0.27 -8.99 -9.70
C GLY A 401 1.80 -9.05 -9.73
N ASP A 402 2.32 -9.77 -10.73
CA ASP A 402 3.75 -9.92 -11.02
C ASP A 402 3.94 -10.05 -12.54
N TYR A 403 4.55 -9.06 -13.17
CA TYR A 403 4.77 -8.96 -14.60
C TYR A 403 5.63 -10.08 -15.16
N LEU A 404 6.76 -10.37 -14.50
CA LEU A 404 7.69 -11.39 -14.95
C LEU A 404 7.07 -12.79 -14.87
N LYS A 405 6.24 -13.04 -13.85
CA LYS A 405 5.46 -14.28 -13.72
C LYS A 405 4.16 -14.26 -14.53
N LYS A 406 3.83 -13.15 -15.19
CA LYS A 406 2.56 -12.91 -15.94
C LYS A 406 1.30 -13.10 -15.09
N LEU A 407 1.40 -12.80 -13.80
CA LEU A 407 0.29 -12.87 -12.85
C LEU A 407 -0.44 -11.53 -12.80
N GLN A 408 -1.75 -11.58 -12.94
CA GLN A 408 -2.64 -10.43 -12.71
C GLN A 408 -2.90 -10.28 -11.21
N PRO A 409 -3.18 -9.05 -10.73
CA PRO A 409 -3.61 -8.81 -9.36
C PRO A 409 -4.97 -9.45 -9.11
N GLU A 410 -5.30 -9.64 -7.84
CA GLU A 410 -6.64 -10.07 -7.44
C GLU A 410 -7.68 -9.02 -7.80
N GLU A 411 -8.86 -9.52 -8.20
CA GLU A 411 -9.93 -8.70 -8.72
C GLU A 411 -10.61 -7.89 -7.61
N VAL A 412 -10.75 -6.57 -7.84
CA VAL A 412 -11.45 -5.66 -6.95
C VAL A 412 -12.63 -5.01 -7.67
N LEU A 413 -13.82 -5.10 -7.08
CA LEU A 413 -15.04 -4.47 -7.59
C LEU A 413 -15.56 -3.43 -6.62
N TYR A 414 -15.72 -2.20 -7.12
CA TYR A 414 -16.34 -1.11 -6.36
C TYR A 414 -17.84 -1.07 -6.57
N TYR A 415 -18.59 -0.84 -5.49
CA TYR A 415 -19.98 -0.44 -5.61
C TYR A 415 -20.05 0.97 -6.19
N GLY A 416 -20.79 1.13 -7.29
CA GLY A 416 -20.80 2.40 -8.05
C GLY A 416 -21.39 3.59 -7.27
N LYS A 417 -22.20 3.32 -6.24
CA LYS A 417 -22.88 4.32 -5.41
C LYS A 417 -22.05 4.67 -4.17
N VAL A 418 -21.96 5.97 -3.88
CA VAL A 418 -21.44 6.46 -2.60
C VAL A 418 -22.55 6.34 -1.54
N LEU A 419 -22.23 5.75 -0.39
CA LEU A 419 -23.18 5.56 0.70
C LEU A 419 -23.04 6.69 1.71
N GLU A 420 -24.05 7.55 1.79
CA GLU A 420 -24.15 8.56 2.85
C GLU A 420 -24.74 7.92 4.11
N VAL A 421 -23.90 7.63 5.09
CA VAL A 421 -24.32 7.11 6.38
C VAL A 421 -24.55 8.27 7.33
N ARG A 422 -25.70 8.27 8.01
CA ARG A 422 -26.05 9.28 9.02
C ARG A 422 -26.24 8.63 10.38
N ALA A 423 -26.14 9.45 11.42
CA ALA A 423 -26.40 9.04 12.79
C ALA A 423 -27.84 8.49 12.92
N ASN A 424 -27.99 7.40 13.67
CA ASN A 424 -29.25 6.72 13.93
C ASN A 424 -29.98 6.21 12.67
N TRP A 425 -29.24 5.91 11.59
CA TRP A 425 -29.80 5.30 10.38
C TRP A 425 -29.43 3.83 10.28
N GLU A 426 -30.38 3.04 9.77
CA GLU A 426 -30.16 1.69 9.27
C GLU A 426 -30.27 1.73 7.75
N LEU A 427 -29.15 1.48 7.08
CA LEU A 427 -29.07 1.46 5.63
C LEU A 427 -29.02 0.01 5.16
N GLU A 428 -29.93 -0.39 4.29
CA GLU A 428 -29.89 -1.70 3.63
C GLU A 428 -29.64 -1.52 2.13
N GLU A 429 -28.54 -2.09 1.64
CA GLU A 429 -28.11 -1.96 0.25
C GLU A 429 -27.88 -3.34 -0.36
N THR A 430 -28.17 -3.46 -1.66
CA THR A 430 -27.91 -4.69 -2.43
C THR A 430 -26.92 -4.39 -3.54
N PHE A 431 -25.73 -4.98 -3.45
CA PHE A 431 -24.74 -4.92 -4.51
C PHE A 431 -24.91 -6.13 -5.43
N THR A 432 -25.42 -5.88 -6.64
CA THR A 432 -25.42 -6.88 -7.71
C THR A 432 -24.07 -6.92 -8.40
N VAL A 433 -23.34 -8.01 -8.23
CA VAL A 433 -22.04 -8.27 -8.85
C VAL A 433 -22.25 -8.64 -10.32
N GLN A 434 -21.57 -7.92 -11.20
CA GLN A 434 -21.53 -8.16 -12.65
C GLN A 434 -20.08 -7.95 -13.12
N TYR A 435 -19.61 -8.83 -13.99
CA TYR A 435 -18.24 -8.85 -14.52
C TYR A 435 -18.12 -8.12 -15.86
#